data_AF-A0A923TWR8-F1
#
_entry.id   AF-A0A923TWR8-F1
#
_cell.length_a   1.000
_cell.length_b   1.000
_cell.length_c   1.000
_cell.angle_alpha   90.00
_cell.angle_beta   90.00
_cell.angle_gamma   90.00
#
_symmetry.space_group_name_H-M   'P 1'
#
loop_
_entity.id
_entity.type
_entity.pdbx_description
1 polymer ?
#
loop_
_entity_poly.entity_id
_entity_poly.type
_entity_poly.pdbx_seq_one_letter_code
_entity_poly.pdbx_strand_id
1 'polypeptide(L)'
;MNETKSSESTLARLQHVVPIAIAFSFLFGGKWNFLHLNDPILRTAFWEILGTLITASGLLLAVLARKHLGKYWSGIITLKEGHRLIRTGPYRFARHPIYTGFLVAAFGSAVCLGKERGIYAVLLMGIAYVLKIRKEEKILISQFGEEYLIFQQEVKALIPRVL
;
A
#
# COMPACT_ATOMS: atom_id res chain seq x y z
N MET A 1 29.07 -4.93 19.32
CA MET A 1 28.31 -6.10 18.84
C MET A 1 26.87 -5.89 19.30
N ASN A 2 26.05 -5.20 18.49
CA ASN A 2 24.68 -4.85 18.88
C ASN A 2 23.70 -5.61 17.98
N GLU A 3 23.04 -6.61 18.58
CA GLU A 3 22.00 -7.39 17.96
C GLU A 3 20.73 -6.56 17.79
N THR A 4 20.44 -6.12 16.56
CA THR A 4 19.11 -5.66 16.17
C THR A 4 18.15 -6.86 16.14
N LYS A 5 17.62 -7.25 17.30
CA LYS A 5 16.63 -8.33 17.41
C LYS A 5 15.24 -7.83 17.00
N SER A 6 15.03 -7.66 15.70
CA SER A 6 13.69 -7.51 15.10
C SER A 6 13.01 -8.90 15.08
N SER A 7 12.29 -9.25 16.14
CA SER A 7 11.57 -10.51 16.28
C SER A 7 10.21 -10.50 15.58
N GLU A 8 10.13 -10.08 14.32
CA GLU A 8 8.99 -10.50 13.51
C GLU A 8 9.20 -11.94 13.08
N SER A 9 8.45 -12.85 13.69
CA SER A 9 8.38 -14.26 13.29
C SER A 9 8.16 -14.36 11.78
N THR A 10 8.93 -15.20 11.09
CA THR A 10 8.84 -15.46 9.64
C THR A 10 7.40 -15.73 9.19
N LEU A 11 6.59 -16.33 10.07
CA LEU A 11 5.16 -16.59 9.87
C LEU A 11 4.33 -15.30 9.75
N ALA A 12 4.68 -14.28 10.54
CA ALA A 12 4.03 -12.97 10.50
C ALA A 12 4.40 -12.16 9.25
N ARG A 13 5.52 -12.50 8.59
CA ARG A 13 5.91 -11.94 7.29
C ARG A 13 5.16 -12.61 6.15
N LEU A 14 5.06 -13.94 6.20
CA LEU A 14 4.34 -14.75 5.21
C LEU A 14 2.86 -14.37 5.10
N GLN A 15 2.16 -14.16 6.23
CA GLN A 15 0.74 -13.77 6.22
C GLN A 15 0.44 -12.46 5.46
N HIS A 16 1.43 -11.59 5.24
CA HIS A 16 1.26 -10.29 4.56
C HIS A 16 1.81 -10.27 3.15
N VAL A 17 2.91 -10.97 2.90
CA VAL A 17 3.49 -11.10 1.56
C VAL A 17 2.61 -11.98 0.67
N VAL A 18 1.99 -13.02 1.23
CA VAL A 18 1.17 -13.97 0.46
C VAL A 18 -0.06 -13.29 -0.17
N PRO A 19 -0.90 -12.50 0.54
CA PRO A 19 -2.02 -11.79 -0.09
C PRO A 19 -1.59 -10.78 -1.16
N ILE A 20 -0.47 -10.08 -0.95
CA ILE A 20 0.07 -9.13 -1.93
C ILE A 20 0.59 -9.88 -3.16
N ALA A 21 1.30 -10.99 -2.97
CA ALA A 21 1.79 -11.85 -4.06
C ALA A 21 0.63 -12.48 -4.84
N ILE A 22 -0.45 -12.88 -4.16
CA ILE A 22 -1.68 -13.35 -4.80
C ILE A 22 -2.31 -12.22 -5.61
N ALA A 23 -2.50 -11.02 -5.04
CA ALA A 23 -3.05 -9.88 -5.78
C ALA A 23 -2.20 -9.52 -7.01
N PHE A 24 -0.87 -9.53 -6.89
CA PHE A 24 0.06 -9.38 -8.01
C PHE A 24 -0.12 -10.49 -9.05
N SER A 25 -0.31 -11.73 -8.63
CA SER A 25 -0.55 -12.86 -9.54
C SER A 25 -1.93 -12.77 -10.22
N PHE A 26 -2.92 -12.13 -9.61
CA PHE A 26 -4.20 -11.85 -10.27
C PHE A 26 -4.09 -10.73 -11.33
N LEU A 27 -3.24 -9.72 -11.08
CA LEU A 27 -2.98 -8.64 -12.04
C LEU A 27 -2.08 -9.09 -13.20
N PHE A 28 -1.01 -9.83 -12.91
CA PHE A 28 0.08 -10.13 -13.86
C PHE A 28 0.21 -11.62 -14.21
N GLY A 29 -0.42 -12.52 -13.46
CA GLY A 29 -0.43 -13.95 -13.76
C GLY A 29 -1.34 -14.29 -14.95
N GLY A 30 -0.97 -15.37 -15.64
CA GLY A 30 -1.47 -15.79 -16.96
C GLY A 30 -2.97 -16.09 -17.07
N LYS A 31 -3.38 -16.88 -18.06
CA LYS A 31 -4.80 -17.14 -18.35
C LYS A 31 -5.45 -18.01 -17.26
N TRP A 32 -6.05 -17.36 -16.27
CA TRP A 32 -6.87 -18.00 -15.24
C TRP A 32 -8.23 -18.36 -15.87
N ASN A 33 -8.35 -19.58 -16.42
CA ASN A 33 -9.48 -20.01 -17.25
C ASN A 33 -10.71 -20.56 -16.50
N PHE A 34 -10.73 -20.51 -15.17
CA PHE A 34 -11.69 -21.26 -14.37
C PHE A 34 -13.01 -20.51 -14.06
N LEU A 35 -13.19 -19.25 -14.48
CA LEU A 35 -14.36 -18.43 -14.08
C LEU A 35 -14.86 -17.41 -15.12
N HIS A 36 -14.57 -17.52 -16.42
CA HIS A 36 -14.88 -16.47 -17.43
C HIS A 36 -14.31 -15.05 -17.12
N LEU A 37 -13.44 -14.92 -16.11
CA LEU A 37 -12.77 -13.66 -15.69
C LEU A 37 -11.81 -13.06 -16.74
N ASN A 38 -11.74 -13.65 -17.94
CA ASN A 38 -10.85 -13.25 -19.01
C ASN A 38 -11.51 -12.48 -20.13
N ASP A 39 -12.85 -12.40 -20.13
CA ASP A 39 -13.57 -11.62 -21.13
C ASP A 39 -13.36 -10.13 -20.87
N PRO A 40 -12.80 -9.39 -21.84
CA PRO A 40 -12.47 -7.99 -21.64
C PRO A 40 -13.75 -7.14 -21.67
N ILE A 41 -14.03 -6.45 -20.58
CA ILE A 41 -15.18 -5.55 -20.42
C ILE A 41 -14.86 -4.16 -20.99
N LEU A 42 -13.60 -3.71 -20.81
CA LEU A 42 -13.14 -2.37 -21.20
C LEU A 42 -11.93 -2.50 -22.13
N ARG A 43 -12.16 -2.83 -23.42
CA ARG A 43 -11.09 -3.06 -24.40
C ARG A 43 -10.94 -1.93 -25.43
N THR A 44 -10.75 -0.70 -24.95
CA THR A 44 -10.47 0.45 -25.83
C THR A 44 -9.16 1.13 -25.42
N ALA A 45 -8.46 1.72 -26.40
CA ALA A 45 -7.21 2.45 -26.18
C ALA A 45 -7.34 3.56 -25.12
N PHE A 46 -8.53 4.14 -24.99
CA PHE A 46 -8.83 5.13 -23.96
C PHE A 46 -8.61 4.59 -22.54
N TRP A 47 -9.17 3.41 -22.21
CA TRP A 47 -9.04 2.82 -20.87
C TRP A 47 -7.62 2.34 -20.58
N GLU A 48 -6.89 1.88 -21.59
CA GLU A 48 -5.49 1.51 -21.47
C GLU A 48 -4.60 2.73 -21.14
N ILE A 49 -4.79 3.85 -21.86
CA ILE A 49 -4.08 5.10 -21.59
C ILE A 49 -4.44 5.62 -20.19
N LEU A 50 -5.74 5.67 -19.87
CA LEU A 50 -6.21 6.18 -18.58
C LEU A 50 -5.68 5.33 -17.42
N GLY A 51 -5.78 4.01 -17.50
CA GLY A 51 -5.26 3.10 -16.48
C GLY A 51 -3.74 3.21 -16.33
N THR A 52 -3.01 3.45 -17.41
CA THR A 52 -1.55 3.65 -17.39
C THR A 52 -1.20 4.94 -16.66
N LEU A 53 -1.90 6.04 -16.95
CA LEU A 53 -1.70 7.32 -16.29
C LEU A 53 -2.04 7.23 -14.79
N ILE A 54 -3.13 6.56 -14.43
CA ILE A 54 -3.49 6.31 -13.03
C ILE A 54 -2.39 5.48 -12.35
N THR A 55 -1.92 4.41 -13.00
CA THR A 55 -0.85 3.56 -12.47
C THR A 55 0.43 4.35 -12.21
N ALA A 56 0.86 5.13 -13.19
CA ALA A 56 2.04 5.98 -13.08
C ALA A 56 1.91 7.01 -11.96
N SER A 57 0.72 7.62 -11.79
CA SER A 57 0.47 8.59 -10.72
C SER A 57 0.55 7.97 -9.33
N GLY A 58 0.02 6.76 -9.14
CA GLY A 58 0.10 6.02 -7.88
C GLY A 58 1.54 5.63 -7.53
N LEU A 59 2.29 5.13 -8.52
CA LEU A 59 3.71 4.81 -8.34
C LEU A 59 4.54 6.04 -8.04
N LEU A 60 4.27 7.16 -8.73
CA LEU A 60 4.95 8.42 -8.46
C LEU A 60 4.70 8.88 -7.02
N LEU A 61 3.45 8.85 -6.54
CA LEU A 61 3.13 9.17 -5.15
C LEU A 61 3.87 8.26 -4.17
N ALA A 62 3.91 6.95 -4.41
CA ALA A 62 4.62 6.00 -3.57
C ALA A 62 6.13 6.28 -3.53
N VAL A 63 6.74 6.60 -4.68
CA VAL A 63 8.15 6.96 -4.80
C VAL A 63 8.43 8.28 -4.08
N LEU A 64 7.62 9.31 -4.27
CA LEU A 64 7.77 10.61 -3.61
C LEU A 64 7.63 10.49 -2.10
N ALA A 65 6.62 9.75 -1.62
CA ALA A 65 6.44 9.47 -0.20
C ALA A 65 7.62 8.71 0.39
N ARG A 66 8.12 7.68 -0.32
CA ARG A 66 9.31 6.93 0.10
C ARG A 66 10.57 7.78 0.13
N LYS A 67 10.79 8.61 -0.89
CA LYS A 67 11.92 9.56 -0.95
C LYS A 67 11.85 10.56 0.20
N HIS A 68 10.65 11.08 0.49
CA HIS A 68 10.41 12.04 1.57
C HIS A 68 10.68 11.42 2.95
N LEU A 69 10.30 10.16 3.16
CA LEU A 69 10.58 9.43 4.39
C LEU A 69 12.10 9.15 4.53
N GLY A 70 12.82 9.00 3.42
CA GLY A 70 14.29 9.00 3.38
C GLY A 70 14.91 7.98 4.33
N LYS A 71 15.85 8.43 5.19
CA LYS A 71 16.56 7.58 6.17
C LYS A 71 15.66 6.96 7.26
N TYR A 72 14.45 7.49 7.41
CA TYR A 72 13.42 7.02 8.33
C TYR A 72 12.53 5.96 7.66
N TRP A 73 12.64 5.75 6.35
CA TRP A 73 12.02 4.59 5.71
C TRP A 73 12.74 3.31 6.10
N SER A 74 11.96 2.37 6.62
CA SER A 74 12.42 1.03 6.90
C SER A 74 11.40 0.04 6.35
N GLY A 75 11.87 -0.93 5.55
CA GLY A 75 11.03 -2.01 5.01
C GLY A 75 10.61 -3.05 6.06
N ILE A 76 11.20 -2.95 7.25
CA ILE A 76 10.87 -3.67 8.47
C ILE A 76 10.52 -2.59 9.49
N ILE A 77 9.62 -2.85 10.43
CA ILE A 77 9.43 -1.98 11.60
C ILE A 77 10.67 -2.12 12.48
N THR A 78 11.77 -1.51 12.06
CA THR A 78 13.05 -1.51 12.76
C THR A 78 13.31 -0.11 13.27
N LEU A 79 13.27 -0.05 14.59
CA LEU A 79 13.57 1.07 15.45
C LEU A 79 14.95 1.64 15.07
N LYS A 80 14.99 2.90 14.65
CA LYS A 80 16.22 3.69 14.67
C LYS A 80 16.11 4.67 15.83
N GLU A 81 17.11 4.71 16.69
CA GLU A 81 17.19 5.72 17.75
C GLU A 81 17.07 7.14 17.15
N GLY A 82 16.23 7.99 17.75
CA GLY A 82 15.94 9.33 17.24
C GLY A 82 14.93 9.41 16.08
N HIS A 83 14.11 8.37 15.87
CA HIS A 83 12.99 8.41 14.93
C HIS A 83 12.01 9.54 15.30
N ARG A 84 11.82 10.51 14.42
CA ARG A 84 10.83 11.59 14.58
C ARG A 84 9.58 11.28 13.77
N LEU A 85 8.41 11.65 14.28
CA LEU A 85 7.16 11.52 13.54
C LEU A 85 7.17 12.48 12.34
N ILE A 86 7.15 11.92 11.12
CA ILE A 86 7.15 12.72 9.89
C ILE A 86 5.72 13.11 9.52
N ARG A 87 5.44 14.41 9.56
CA ARG A 87 4.13 15.02 9.23
C ARG A 87 4.17 15.94 8.01
N THR A 88 5.31 15.99 7.30
CA THR A 88 5.54 16.89 6.17
C THR A 88 5.47 16.16 4.83
N GLY A 89 5.43 16.92 3.72
CA GLY A 89 5.34 16.34 2.38
C GLY A 89 4.05 15.53 2.20
N PRO A 90 4.08 14.35 1.57
CA PRO A 90 2.88 13.52 1.39
C PRO A 90 2.19 13.09 2.70
N TYR A 91 2.95 13.04 3.80
CA TYR A 91 2.45 12.61 5.12
C TYR A 91 1.52 13.63 5.80
N ARG A 92 1.44 14.86 5.26
CA ARG A 92 0.43 15.85 5.72
C ARG A 92 -0.98 15.53 5.24
N PHE A 93 -1.11 14.71 4.18
CA PHE A 93 -2.38 14.42 3.52
C PHE A 93 -2.92 13.04 3.87
N ALA A 94 -2.03 12.06 4.10
CA ALA A 94 -2.37 10.73 4.57
C ALA A 94 -1.24 10.19 5.46
N ARG A 95 -1.56 9.44 6.52
CA ARG A 95 -0.55 8.81 7.39
C ARG A 95 0.23 7.71 6.66
N HIS A 96 -0.40 7.04 5.70
CA HIS A 96 0.23 6.01 4.87
C HIS A 96 0.16 6.32 3.36
N PRO A 97 0.88 7.34 2.88
CA PRO A 97 0.82 7.79 1.48
C PRO A 97 1.46 6.78 0.51
N ILE A 98 2.38 5.92 0.99
CA ILE A 98 2.96 4.83 0.18
C ILE A 98 1.90 3.76 -0.14
N TYR A 99 1.13 3.33 0.86
CA TYR A 99 0.05 2.35 0.63
C TYR A 99 -1.07 2.92 -0.23
N THR A 100 -1.37 4.20 -0.04
CA THR A 100 -2.23 4.95 -0.95
C THR A 100 -1.72 4.89 -2.38
N GLY A 101 -0.44 5.22 -2.63
CA GLY A 101 0.15 5.17 -3.97
C GLY A 101 0.09 3.78 -4.59
N PHE A 102 0.34 2.72 -3.82
CA PHE A 102 0.20 1.35 -4.31
C PHE A 102 -1.25 0.98 -4.63
N LEU A 103 -2.24 1.38 -3.82
CA LEU A 103 -3.66 1.13 -4.11
C LEU A 103 -4.10 1.83 -5.40
N VAL A 104 -3.70 3.08 -5.59
CA VAL A 104 -3.95 3.81 -6.84
C VAL A 104 -3.28 3.10 -8.01
N ALA A 105 -2.04 2.62 -7.84
CA ALA A 105 -1.33 1.90 -8.88
C ALA A 105 -2.01 0.58 -9.29
N ALA A 106 -2.49 -0.20 -8.32
CA ALA A 106 -3.23 -1.42 -8.61
C ALA A 106 -4.60 -1.13 -9.23
N PHE A 107 -5.27 -0.05 -8.81
CA PHE A 107 -6.52 0.37 -9.43
C PHE A 107 -6.32 0.74 -10.90
N GLY A 108 -5.30 1.54 -11.21
CA GLY A 108 -4.93 1.84 -12.60
C GLY A 108 -4.59 0.58 -13.41
N SER A 109 -3.88 -0.37 -12.78
CA SER A 109 -3.54 -1.66 -13.41
C SER A 109 -4.79 -2.50 -13.69
N ALA A 110 -5.77 -2.50 -12.79
CA ALA A 110 -7.06 -3.16 -12.99
C ALA A 110 -7.87 -2.52 -14.12
N VAL A 111 -7.82 -1.19 -14.25
CA VAL A 111 -8.44 -0.45 -15.37
C VAL A 111 -7.78 -0.83 -16.70
N CYS A 112 -6.44 -0.88 -16.77
CA CYS A 112 -5.73 -1.37 -17.97
C CYS A 112 -6.08 -2.81 -18.30
N LEU A 113 -6.25 -3.65 -17.28
CA LEU A 113 -6.57 -5.06 -17.46
C LEU A 113 -7.99 -5.25 -18.02
N GLY A 114 -8.91 -4.33 -17.73
CA GLY A 114 -10.26 -4.29 -18.27
C GLY A 114 -11.09 -5.55 -17.96
N LYS A 115 -10.78 -6.25 -16.86
CA LYS A 115 -11.37 -7.54 -16.48
C LYS A 115 -11.81 -7.54 -15.02
N GLU A 116 -12.83 -8.33 -14.70
CA GLU A 116 -13.37 -8.47 -13.34
C GLU A 116 -12.31 -8.92 -12.32
N ARG A 117 -11.34 -9.77 -12.74
CA ARG A 117 -10.20 -10.18 -11.90
C ARG A 117 -9.40 -9.00 -11.33
N GLY A 118 -9.36 -7.87 -12.03
CA GLY A 118 -8.71 -6.65 -11.56
C GLY A 118 -9.38 -6.08 -10.33
N ILE A 119 -10.72 -6.14 -10.25
CA ILE A 119 -11.49 -5.67 -9.10
C ILE A 119 -11.15 -6.50 -7.87
N TYR A 120 -11.16 -7.83 -7.99
CA TYR A 120 -10.79 -8.73 -6.89
C TYR A 120 -9.35 -8.51 -6.42
N ALA A 121 -8.42 -8.29 -7.35
CA ALA A 121 -7.03 -7.99 -7.00
C ALA A 121 -6.90 -6.70 -6.17
N VAL A 122 -7.59 -5.62 -6.58
CA VAL A 122 -7.60 -4.34 -5.86
C VAL A 122 -8.23 -4.49 -4.48
N LEU A 123 -9.36 -5.20 -4.37
CA LEU A 123 -10.03 -5.45 -3.10
C LEU A 123 -9.15 -6.24 -2.12
N LEU A 124 -8.55 -7.34 -2.59
CA LEU A 124 -7.63 -8.15 -1.78
C LEU A 124 -6.44 -7.34 -1.29
N MET A 125 -5.85 -6.51 -2.18
CA MET A 125 -4.74 -5.64 -1.80
C MET A 125 -5.16 -4.54 -0.81
N GLY A 126 -6.37 -3.98 -0.98
CA GLY A 126 -6.98 -3.04 -0.04
C GLY A 126 -7.11 -3.63 1.37
N ILE A 127 -7.69 -4.83 1.47
CA ILE A 127 -7.83 -5.54 2.75
C ILE A 127 -6.45 -5.81 3.37
N ALA A 128 -5.49 -6.30 2.59
CA ALA A 128 -4.15 -6.59 3.06
C ALA A 128 -3.45 -5.34 3.63
N TYR A 129 -3.56 -4.19 2.95
CA TYR A 129 -3.00 -2.94 3.43
C TYR A 129 -3.72 -2.36 4.64
N VAL A 130 -5.06 -2.44 4.73
CA VAL A 130 -5.77 -1.99 5.93
C VAL A 130 -5.34 -2.80 7.16
N LEU A 131 -5.21 -4.11 7.02
CA LEU A 131 -4.72 -4.97 8.11
C LEU A 131 -3.28 -4.62 8.50
N LYS A 132 -2.42 -4.33 7.52
CA LYS A 132 -1.03 -3.94 7.76
C LYS A 132 -0.93 -2.57 8.45
N ILE A 133 -1.69 -1.59 7.98
CA ILE A 133 -1.80 -0.25 8.57
C ILE A 133 -2.17 -0.37 10.04
N ARG A 134 -3.24 -1.10 10.37
CA ARG A 134 -3.66 -1.26 11.78
C ARG A 134 -2.57 -1.84 12.69
N LYS A 135 -1.70 -2.71 12.17
CA LYS A 135 -0.56 -3.23 12.93
C LYS A 135 0.54 -2.19 13.09
N GLU A 136 0.87 -1.47 12.02
CA GLU A 136 1.84 -0.37 12.06
C GLU A 136 1.40 0.73 13.02
N GLU A 137 0.13 1.13 12.99
CA GLU A 137 -0.40 2.18 13.87
C GLU A 137 -0.32 1.80 15.35
N LYS A 138 -0.59 0.53 15.71
CA LYS A 138 -0.41 0.06 17.09
C LYS A 138 1.03 0.22 17.56
N ILE A 139 1.98 -0.06 16.67
CA ILE A 139 3.40 0.08 17.00
C ILE A 139 3.79 1.57 17.09
N LEU A 140 3.31 2.40 16.16
CA LEU A 140 3.51 3.85 16.19
C LEU A 140 2.91 4.49 17.45
N ILE A 141 1.73 4.07 17.91
CA ILE A 141 1.14 4.51 19.18
C ILE A 141 2.02 4.11 20.35
N SER A 142 2.52 2.87 20.39
CA SER A 142 3.40 2.42 21.47
C SER A 142 4.74 3.19 21.54
N GLN A 143 5.17 3.78 20.42
CA GLN A 143 6.44 4.49 20.32
C GLN A 143 6.30 6.00 20.55
N PHE A 144 5.29 6.63 19.95
CA PHE A 144 5.11 8.08 19.93
C PHE A 144 4.02 8.56 20.89
N GLY A 145 3.24 7.63 21.46
CA GLY A 145 2.20 7.92 22.44
C GLY A 145 1.20 8.95 21.94
N GLU A 146 1.00 10.00 22.75
CA GLU A 146 0.06 11.08 22.49
C GLU A 146 0.34 11.85 21.19
N GLU A 147 1.61 12.01 20.81
CA GLU A 147 1.98 12.73 19.58
C GLU A 147 1.35 12.08 18.34
N TYR A 148 1.34 10.74 18.31
CA TYR A 148 0.73 9.99 17.21
C TYR A 148 -0.79 9.99 17.31
N LEU A 149 -1.37 9.93 18.51
CA LEU A 149 -2.82 10.01 18.69
C LEU A 149 -3.38 11.35 18.18
N ILE A 150 -2.68 12.46 18.46
CA ILE A 150 -3.02 13.78 17.90
C ILE A 150 -2.93 13.75 16.38
N PHE A 151 -1.84 13.18 15.84
CA PHE A 151 -1.68 13.04 14.40
C PHE A 151 -2.80 12.20 13.74
N GLN A 152 -3.29 11.17 14.42
CA GLN A 152 -4.41 10.36 13.94
C GLN A 152 -5.73 11.13 13.88
N GLN A 153 -5.93 12.12 14.75
CA GLN A 153 -7.10 12.98 14.73
C GLN A 153 -7.04 13.98 13.56
N GLU A 154 -5.85 14.46 13.22
CA GLU A 154 -5.66 15.49 12.19
C GLU A 154 -5.59 14.94 10.77
N VAL A 155 -4.94 13.79 10.56
CA VAL A 155 -4.62 13.26 9.22
C VAL A 155 -5.13 11.85 9.09
N LYS A 156 -5.85 11.52 8.01
CA LYS A 156 -6.46 10.20 7.75
C LYS A 156 -5.42 9.13 7.38
N ALA A 157 -5.76 7.85 7.52
CA ALA A 157 -4.86 6.72 7.24
C ALA A 157 -4.51 6.61 5.75
N LEU A 158 -5.51 6.69 4.87
CA LEU A 158 -5.38 6.64 3.40
C LEU A 158 -5.96 7.93 2.75
N ILE A 159 -6.01 7.97 1.42
CA ILE A 159 -6.60 9.05 0.56
C ILE A 159 -7.78 9.74 1.27
N PRO A 160 -7.95 11.07 1.14
CA PRO A 160 -9.08 11.77 1.75
C PRO A 160 -10.40 11.02 1.50
N ARG A 161 -11.01 10.49 2.57
CA ARG A 161 -12.27 9.71 2.68
C ARG A 161 -12.17 8.19 2.90
N VAL A 162 -11.00 7.57 3.02
CA VAL A 162 -10.91 6.15 3.43
C VAL A 162 -10.09 6.01 4.72
N LEU A 163 -10.83 5.91 5.84
CA LEU A 163 -10.43 5.80 7.27
C LEU A 163 -9.54 6.91 7.85
#